data_AF-A0A5E5PW31-F1
#
_entry.id   AF-A0A5E5PW31-F1
#
_cell.length_a   1.000
_cell.length_b   1.000
_cell.length_c   1.000
_cell.angle_alpha   90.00
_cell.angle_beta   90.00
_cell.angle_gamma   90.00
#
_symmetry.space_group_name_H-M   'P 1'
#
loop_
_entity.id
_entity.type
_entity.pdbx_description
1 polymer ?
#
loop_
_entity_poly.entity_id
_entity_poly.type
_entity_poly.pdbx_seq_one_letter_code
_entity_poly.pdbx_strand_id
1 'polypeptide(L)'
;MTKEDPLLERNRLNKENAEQNFVSEMFISASKTSPLTDKFSVWLFAGTGATGALLISQIQQIIPSLSLIGYRVCMFMLVASAIFAFIAKYWALRCQIQTNFMLSLKKSIEEPFSEFSRNEDEIIEEAEQRGIELKTEMEIENVINEFIQPFPFWIRWSINRYRNKEKNSRQDGYHAAIKAYLWQIHFTFLQSLSFISFLLLGGWFAIGL
;
A
#
# COMPACT_ATOMS: atom_id res chain seq x y z
N MET A 1 -21.31 38.70 14.85
CA MET A 1 -20.80 37.31 14.72
C MET A 1 -21.68 36.43 15.58
N THR A 2 -22.67 35.79 14.98
CA THR A 2 -23.49 34.77 15.65
C THR A 2 -22.57 33.62 16.03
N LYS A 3 -22.41 33.35 17.33
CA LYS A 3 -21.80 32.09 17.80
C LYS A 3 -22.60 30.97 17.15
N GLU A 4 -21.97 30.22 16.26
CA GLU A 4 -22.57 29.00 15.72
C GLU A 4 -22.98 28.10 16.88
N ASP A 5 -24.19 27.54 16.79
CA ASP A 5 -24.71 26.65 17.81
C ASP A 5 -23.72 25.49 18.00
N PRO A 6 -23.22 25.23 19.24
CA PRO A 6 -22.30 24.13 19.52
C PRO A 6 -22.80 22.77 19.01
N LEU A 7 -24.12 22.56 18.94
CA LEU A 7 -24.72 21.34 18.39
C LEU A 7 -24.56 21.25 16.87
N LEU A 8 -24.70 22.37 16.16
CA LEU A 8 -24.49 22.41 14.71
C LEU A 8 -23.02 22.13 14.37
N GLU A 9 -22.10 22.73 15.12
CA GLU A 9 -20.67 22.51 14.91
C GLU A 9 -20.26 21.07 15.27
N ARG A 10 -20.78 20.52 16.38
CA ARG A 10 -20.57 19.10 16.72
C ARG A 10 -21.11 18.17 15.66
N ASN A 11 -22.30 18.44 15.11
CA ASN A 11 -22.86 17.64 14.03
C ASN A 11 -22.03 17.73 12.75
N ARG A 12 -21.55 18.92 12.40
CA ARG A 12 -20.65 19.16 11.26
C ARG A 12 -19.36 18.34 11.40
N LEU A 13 -18.71 18.42 12.55
CA LEU A 13 -17.47 17.67 12.85
C LEU A 13 -17.70 16.15 12.86
N ASN A 14 -18.81 15.68 13.42
CA ASN A 14 -19.16 14.26 13.42
C ASN A 14 -19.34 13.73 11.98
N LYS A 15 -20.06 14.48 11.14
CA LYS A 15 -20.24 14.12 9.73
C LYS A 15 -18.90 14.10 8.98
N GLU A 16 -18.09 15.14 9.15
CA GLU A 16 -16.77 15.22 8.50
C GLU A 16 -15.86 14.07 8.95
N ASN A 17 -15.79 13.76 10.25
CA ASN A 17 -15.02 12.64 10.76
C ASN A 17 -15.53 11.29 10.22
N ALA A 18 -16.85 11.09 10.14
CA ALA A 18 -17.43 9.88 9.58
C ALA A 18 -17.08 9.70 8.10
N GLU A 19 -17.19 10.76 7.29
CA GLU A 19 -16.81 10.75 5.88
C GLU A 19 -15.33 10.42 5.68
N GLN A 20 -14.44 11.05 6.47
CA GLN A 20 -13.00 10.81 6.41
C GLN A 20 -12.61 9.39 6.84
N ASN A 21 -13.25 8.88 7.89
CA ASN A 21 -13.06 7.49 8.35
C ASN A 21 -13.53 6.50 7.29
N PHE A 22 -14.67 6.77 6.65
CA PHE A 22 -15.20 5.91 5.59
C PHE A 22 -14.24 5.85 4.40
N VAL A 23 -13.71 6.99 3.94
CA VAL A 23 -12.72 7.03 2.86
C VAL A 23 -11.43 6.30 3.24
N SER A 24 -10.96 6.45 4.48
CA SER A 24 -9.79 5.74 4.99
C SER A 24 -9.98 4.21 4.96
N GLU A 25 -11.14 3.74 5.41
CA GLU A 25 -11.50 2.31 5.36
C GLU A 25 -11.66 1.80 3.93
N MET A 26 -12.19 2.61 3.00
CA MET A 26 -12.23 2.27 1.58
C MET A 26 -10.81 2.07 1.01
N PHE A 27 -9.86 2.94 1.35
CA PHE A 27 -8.47 2.79 0.91
C PHE A 27 -7.79 1.56 1.49
N ILE A 28 -7.98 1.29 2.79
CA ILE A 28 -7.49 0.07 3.43
C ILE A 28 -8.11 -1.17 2.76
N SER A 29 -9.42 -1.17 2.54
CA SER A 29 -10.16 -2.28 1.95
C SER A 29 -9.69 -2.58 0.53
N ALA A 30 -9.50 -1.56 -0.30
CA ALA A 30 -8.90 -1.72 -1.63
C ALA A 30 -7.49 -2.33 -1.53
N SER A 31 -6.64 -1.79 -0.65
CA SER A 31 -5.25 -2.25 -0.47
C SER A 31 -5.16 -3.69 0.07
N LYS A 32 -6.15 -4.16 0.84
CA LYS A 32 -6.25 -5.55 1.33
C LYS A 32 -6.39 -6.58 0.22
N THR A 33 -6.74 -6.18 -1.00
CA THR A 33 -6.81 -7.09 -2.15
C THR A 33 -5.45 -7.30 -2.84
N SER A 34 -4.43 -6.48 -2.52
CA SER A 34 -3.06 -6.60 -3.03
C SER A 34 -2.48 -8.03 -2.97
N PRO A 35 -2.68 -8.84 -1.92
CA PRO A 35 -2.19 -10.22 -1.86
C PRO A 35 -2.78 -11.14 -2.92
N LEU A 36 -4.02 -10.90 -3.39
CA LEU A 36 -4.61 -11.70 -4.46
C LEU A 36 -3.91 -11.42 -5.79
N THR A 37 -3.69 -10.14 -6.11
CA THR A 37 -2.93 -9.72 -7.30
C THR A 37 -1.49 -10.24 -7.25
N ASP A 38 -0.86 -10.22 -6.08
CA ASP A 38 0.49 -10.75 -5.86
C ASP A 38 0.56 -12.26 -6.12
N LYS A 39 -0.39 -13.04 -5.57
CA LYS A 39 -0.48 -14.49 -5.83
C LYS A 39 -0.62 -14.80 -7.31
N PHE A 40 -1.46 -14.05 -8.02
CA PHE A 40 -1.61 -14.20 -9.47
C PHE A 40 -0.31 -13.86 -10.22
N SER A 41 0.34 -12.74 -9.90
CA SER A 41 1.61 -12.34 -10.51
C SER A 41 2.72 -13.37 -10.28
N VAL A 42 2.83 -13.92 -9.07
CA VAL A 42 3.80 -14.97 -8.72
C VAL A 42 3.50 -16.28 -9.46
N TRP A 43 2.22 -16.69 -9.53
CA TRP A 43 1.83 -17.88 -10.29
C TRP A 43 2.20 -17.75 -11.77
N LEU A 44 1.88 -16.60 -12.37
CA LEU A 44 2.25 -16.32 -13.75
C LEU A 44 3.77 -16.27 -13.94
N PHE A 45 4.51 -15.70 -12.98
CA PHE A 45 5.98 -15.66 -13.01
C PHE A 45 6.62 -17.05 -12.95
N ALA A 46 6.07 -17.95 -12.13
CA ALA A 46 6.48 -19.34 -12.10
C ALA A 46 6.24 -20.03 -13.46
N GLY A 47 5.09 -19.76 -14.09
CA GLY A 47 4.78 -20.18 -15.46
C GLY A 47 5.81 -19.65 -16.47
N THR A 48 6.08 -18.35 -16.45
CA THR A 48 7.11 -17.69 -17.26
C THR A 48 8.47 -18.37 -17.06
N GLY A 49 8.90 -18.59 -15.81
CA GLY A 49 10.17 -19.26 -15.51
C GLY A 49 10.25 -20.69 -16.06
N ALA A 50 9.19 -21.48 -15.88
CA ALA A 50 9.10 -22.84 -16.42
C ALA A 50 9.16 -22.86 -17.95
N THR A 51 8.40 -21.99 -18.62
CA THR A 51 8.43 -21.88 -20.09
C THR A 51 9.80 -21.42 -20.59
N GLY A 52 10.42 -20.43 -19.93
CA GLY A 52 11.76 -19.97 -20.29
C GLY A 52 12.81 -21.08 -20.17
N ALA A 53 12.77 -21.88 -19.10
CA ALA A 53 13.67 -23.02 -18.92
C ALA A 53 13.47 -24.09 -20.02
N LEU A 54 12.23 -24.38 -20.40
CA LEU A 54 11.91 -25.30 -21.51
C LEU A 54 12.43 -24.77 -22.85
N LEU A 55 12.21 -23.48 -23.17
CA LEU A 55 12.71 -22.87 -24.40
C LEU A 55 14.24 -22.90 -24.51
N ILE A 56 14.94 -22.71 -23.39
CA ILE A 56 16.41 -22.74 -23.35
C ILE A 56 16.91 -24.19 -23.49
N SER A 57 16.34 -25.12 -22.73
CA SER A 57 16.78 -26.52 -22.75
C SER A 57 16.54 -27.21 -24.11
N GLN A 58 15.48 -26.81 -24.83
CA GLN A 58 15.11 -27.39 -26.13
C GLN A 58 15.42 -26.47 -27.31
N ILE A 59 16.34 -25.52 -27.15
CA ILE A 59 16.62 -24.48 -28.16
C ILE A 59 16.91 -25.06 -29.57
N GLN A 60 17.66 -26.17 -29.64
CA GLN A 60 18.03 -26.81 -30.91
C GLN A 60 16.82 -27.40 -31.66
N GLN A 61 15.80 -27.83 -30.93
CA GLN A 61 14.57 -28.41 -31.48
C GLN A 61 13.55 -27.33 -31.86
N ILE A 62 13.57 -26.20 -31.15
CA ILE A 62 12.59 -25.11 -31.31
C ILE A 62 12.98 -24.15 -32.44
N ILE A 63 14.27 -23.84 -32.62
CA ILE A 63 14.73 -22.91 -33.67
C ILE A 63 14.24 -23.29 -35.07
N PRO A 64 14.29 -24.58 -35.50
CA PRO A 64 13.78 -24.99 -36.81
C PRO A 64 12.29 -24.70 -37.02
N SER A 65 11.48 -24.75 -35.96
CA SER A 65 10.02 -24.52 -36.03
C SER A 65 9.62 -23.06 -35.84
N LEU A 66 10.40 -22.27 -35.08
CA LEU A 66 10.03 -20.90 -34.71
C LEU A 66 10.79 -19.82 -35.50
N SER A 67 11.79 -20.23 -36.30
CA SER A 67 12.85 -19.37 -36.84
C SER A 67 13.71 -18.69 -35.75
N LEU A 68 14.93 -18.27 -36.12
CA LEU A 68 15.83 -17.55 -35.19
C LEU A 68 15.24 -16.21 -34.73
N ILE A 69 14.49 -15.54 -35.61
CA ILE A 69 13.86 -14.24 -35.31
C ILE A 69 12.71 -14.46 -34.33
N GLY A 70 11.83 -15.42 -34.59
CA GLY A 70 10.71 -15.75 -33.70
C GLY A 70 11.18 -16.16 -32.32
N TYR A 71 12.25 -16.96 -32.23
CA TYR A 71 12.87 -17.33 -30.94
C TYR A 71 13.34 -16.10 -30.15
N ARG A 72 14.06 -15.16 -30.78
CA ARG A 72 14.56 -13.96 -30.11
C ARG A 72 13.43 -13.06 -29.61
N VAL A 73 12.39 -12.85 -30.44
CA VAL A 73 11.23 -12.03 -30.07
C VAL A 73 10.44 -12.68 -28.92
N CYS A 74 10.22 -13.99 -28.99
CA CYS A 74 9.53 -14.73 -27.92
C CYS A 74 10.30 -14.68 -26.61
N MET A 75 11.62 -14.91 -26.65
CA MET A 75 12.48 -14.81 -25.46
C MET A 75 12.48 -13.39 -24.87
N PHE A 76 12.51 -12.36 -25.71
CA PHE A 76 12.45 -10.97 -25.25
C PHE A 76 11.14 -10.67 -24.49
N MET A 77 9.99 -11.09 -25.04
CA MET A 77 8.68 -10.90 -24.38
C MET A 77 8.59 -11.64 -23.05
N LEU A 78 9.18 -12.83 -22.99
CA LEU A 78 9.19 -13.68 -21.80
C LEU A 78 10.09 -13.08 -20.70
N VAL A 79 11.24 -12.52 -21.07
CA VAL A 79 12.11 -11.75 -20.15
C VAL A 79 11.43 -10.46 -19.68
N ALA A 80 10.75 -9.74 -20.58
CA ALA A 80 9.99 -8.54 -20.21
C ALA A 80 8.89 -8.87 -19.18
N SER A 81 8.15 -9.97 -19.39
CA SER A 81 7.17 -10.49 -18.43
C SER A 81 7.81 -10.76 -17.05
N ALA A 82 8.98 -11.42 -17.03
CA ALA A 82 9.73 -11.67 -15.80
C ALA A 82 10.15 -10.38 -15.05
N ILE A 83 10.61 -9.36 -15.77
CA ILE A 83 10.98 -8.06 -15.18
C ILE A 83 9.75 -7.39 -14.58
N PHE A 84 8.62 -7.36 -15.30
CA PHE A 84 7.40 -6.78 -14.78
C PHE A 84 6.86 -7.50 -13.55
N ALA A 85 7.00 -8.83 -13.48
CA ALA A 85 6.66 -9.60 -12.27
C ALA A 85 7.47 -9.15 -11.06
N PHE A 86 8.77 -8.93 -11.22
CA PHE A 86 9.64 -8.47 -10.14
C PHE A 86 9.26 -7.06 -9.66
N ILE A 87 8.97 -6.15 -10.59
CA ILE A 87 8.52 -4.80 -10.25
C ILE A 87 7.14 -4.83 -9.56
N ALA A 88 6.21 -5.65 -10.05
CA ALA A 88 4.91 -5.85 -9.40
C ALA A 88 5.07 -6.37 -7.96
N LYS A 89 5.99 -7.33 -7.74
CA LYS A 89 6.29 -7.87 -6.41
C LYS A 89 6.81 -6.81 -5.45
N TYR A 90 7.70 -5.93 -5.91
CA TYR A 90 8.23 -4.83 -5.11
C TYR A 90 7.10 -3.89 -4.63
N TRP A 91 6.20 -3.50 -5.53
CA TRP A 91 5.06 -2.65 -5.17
C TRP A 91 4.06 -3.36 -4.25
N ALA A 92 3.82 -4.65 -4.47
CA ALA A 92 2.98 -5.48 -3.59
C ALA A 92 3.53 -5.51 -2.16
N LEU A 93 4.84 -5.71 -1.99
CA LEU A 93 5.50 -5.71 -0.68
C LEU A 93 5.34 -4.37 0.03
N ARG A 94 5.57 -3.26 -0.68
CA ARG A 94 5.36 -1.92 -0.11
C ARG A 94 3.92 -1.71 0.36
N CYS A 95 2.95 -2.07 -0.48
CA CYS A 95 1.52 -1.95 -0.16
C CYS A 95 1.14 -2.78 1.08
N GLN A 96 1.58 -4.04 1.14
CA GLN A 96 1.28 -4.95 2.25
C GLN A 96 1.94 -4.51 3.55
N ILE A 97 3.22 -4.11 3.53
CA ILE A 97 3.91 -3.59 4.71
C ILE A 97 3.17 -2.38 5.28
N GLN A 98 2.81 -1.43 4.43
CA GLN A 98 2.12 -0.21 4.86
C GLN A 98 0.72 -0.50 5.40
N THR A 99 -0.05 -1.35 4.72
CA THR A 99 -1.42 -1.70 5.14
C THR A 99 -1.40 -2.48 6.46
N ASN A 100 -0.51 -3.46 6.60
CA ASN A 100 -0.40 -4.26 7.81
C ASN A 100 0.08 -3.42 8.99
N PHE A 101 1.07 -2.53 8.78
CA PHE A 101 1.52 -1.61 9.81
C PHE A 101 0.40 -0.71 10.31
N MET A 102 -0.38 -0.10 9.41
CA MET A 102 -1.52 0.75 9.78
C MET A 102 -2.61 -0.01 10.55
N LEU A 103 -2.94 -1.23 10.12
CA LEU A 103 -3.93 -2.07 10.80
C LEU A 103 -3.45 -2.50 12.19
N SER A 104 -2.20 -2.93 12.31
CA SER A 104 -1.60 -3.29 13.59
C SER A 104 -1.54 -2.08 14.53
N LEU A 105 -1.13 -0.92 14.02
CA LEU A 105 -1.06 0.32 14.79
C LEU A 105 -2.46 0.73 15.29
N LYS A 106 -3.47 0.73 14.41
CA LYS A 106 -4.86 1.05 14.78
C LYS A 106 -5.34 0.15 15.92
N LYS A 107 -5.11 -1.17 15.80
CA LYS A 107 -5.51 -2.14 16.83
C LYS A 107 -4.74 -1.96 18.14
N SER A 108 -3.45 -1.67 18.08
CA SER A 108 -2.61 -1.50 19.27
C SER A 108 -2.84 -0.18 20.00
N ILE A 109 -3.33 0.87 19.31
CA ILE A 109 -3.63 2.17 19.91
C ILE A 109 -5.05 2.21 20.49
N GLU A 110 -5.99 1.43 19.96
CA GLU A 110 -7.40 1.44 20.36
C GLU A 110 -7.59 1.26 21.87
N GLU A 111 -6.93 0.25 22.47
CA GLU A 111 -7.03 -0.04 23.89
C GLU A 111 -6.42 1.07 24.77
N PRO A 112 -5.13 1.47 24.61
CA PRO A 112 -4.55 2.59 25.35
C PRO A 112 -5.31 3.90 25.21
N PHE A 113 -5.86 4.17 24.02
CA PHE A 113 -6.64 5.39 23.80
C PHE A 113 -7.98 5.35 24.54
N SER A 114 -8.67 4.20 24.53
CA SER A 114 -9.94 4.04 25.27
C SER A 114 -9.76 4.15 26.78
N GLU A 115 -8.66 3.58 27.31
CA GLU A 115 -8.30 3.71 28.73
C GLU A 115 -7.98 5.16 29.09
N PHE A 116 -7.20 5.85 28.24
CA PHE A 116 -6.90 7.26 28.41
C PHE A 116 -8.17 8.12 28.42
N SER A 117 -9.08 7.94 27.45
CA SER A 117 -10.33 8.70 27.39
C SER A 117 -11.22 8.48 28.62
N ARG A 118 -11.32 7.23 29.12
CA ARG A 118 -12.08 6.96 30.34
C ARG A 118 -11.46 7.65 31.56
N ASN A 119 -10.15 7.56 31.70
CA ASN A 119 -9.44 8.21 32.81
C ASN A 119 -9.53 9.75 32.70
N GLU A 120 -9.53 10.30 31.49
CA GLU A 120 -9.73 11.72 31.25
C GLU A 120 -11.11 12.19 31.72
N ASP A 121 -12.17 11.45 31.39
CA ASP A 121 -13.54 11.75 31.86
C ASP A 121 -13.62 11.74 33.40
N GLU A 122 -13.05 10.72 34.06
CA GLU A 122 -13.00 10.61 35.53
C GLU A 122 -12.22 11.79 36.17
N ILE A 123 -11.08 12.15 35.59
CA ILE A 123 -10.23 13.24 36.09
C ILE A 123 -10.91 14.60 35.92
N ILE A 124 -11.61 14.83 34.80
CA ILE A 124 -12.36 16.07 34.56
C ILE A 124 -13.52 16.17 35.57
N GLU A 125 -14.24 15.08 35.82
CA GLU A 125 -15.32 15.05 36.81
C GLU A 125 -14.81 15.37 38.22
N GLU A 126 -13.67 14.79 38.62
CA GLU A 126 -13.02 15.11 39.90
C GLU A 126 -12.53 16.56 39.99
N ALA A 127 -12.06 17.12 38.87
CA ALA A 127 -11.55 18.48 38.80
C ALA A 127 -12.68 19.52 38.87
N GLU A 128 -13.82 19.26 38.21
CA GLU A 128 -15.04 20.08 38.31
C GLU A 128 -15.55 20.12 39.74
N GLN A 129 -15.58 18.97 40.44
CA GLN A 129 -15.97 18.89 41.85
C GLN A 129 -15.06 19.72 42.77
N ARG A 130 -13.79 19.90 42.39
CA ARG A 130 -12.78 20.65 43.17
C ARG A 130 -12.58 22.08 42.67
N GLY A 131 -13.28 22.50 41.62
CA GLY A 131 -13.12 23.83 41.00
C GLY A 131 -11.74 24.06 40.37
N ILE A 132 -11.06 22.99 39.93
CA ILE A 132 -9.74 23.05 39.31
C ILE A 132 -9.92 22.93 37.79
N GLU A 133 -9.38 23.87 37.02
CA GLU A 133 -9.26 23.70 35.56
C GLU A 133 -8.05 22.84 35.24
N LEU A 134 -8.29 21.68 34.60
CA LEU A 134 -7.23 20.79 34.11
C LEU A 134 -7.17 20.83 32.59
N LYS A 135 -5.95 20.68 32.08
CA LYS A 135 -5.69 20.48 30.65
C LYS A 135 -5.23 19.04 30.46
N THR A 136 -6.18 18.15 30.22
CA THR A 136 -5.97 16.70 30.12
C THR A 136 -5.60 16.23 28.71
N GLU A 137 -5.71 17.11 27.71
CA GLU A 137 -5.54 16.76 26.29
C GLU A 137 -4.14 16.17 25.98
N MET A 138 -4.11 15.01 25.34
CA MET A 138 -2.87 14.34 24.95
C MET A 138 -2.16 15.09 23.82
N GLU A 139 -0.93 15.54 24.08
CA GLU A 139 -0.08 16.15 23.05
C GLU A 139 0.57 15.07 22.16
N ILE A 140 -0.07 14.76 21.04
CA ILE A 140 0.40 13.78 20.05
C ILE A 140 1.84 14.05 19.57
N GLU A 141 2.29 15.31 19.59
CA GLU A 141 3.67 15.68 19.23
C GLU A 141 4.70 15.09 20.20
N ASN A 142 4.39 14.99 21.49
CA ASN A 142 5.27 14.37 22.48
C ASN A 142 5.36 12.86 22.26
N VAL A 143 4.24 12.20 21.94
CA VAL A 143 4.20 10.77 21.59
C VAL A 143 5.08 10.49 20.37
N ILE A 144 4.98 11.31 19.33
CA ILE A 144 5.81 11.17 18.12
C ILE A 144 7.29 11.40 18.46
N ASN A 145 7.63 12.41 19.26
CA ASN A 145 9.02 12.72 19.62
C ASN A 145 9.67 11.56 20.40
N GLU A 146 8.92 10.95 21.33
CA GLU A 146 9.37 9.76 22.07
C GLU A 146 9.54 8.56 21.12
N PHE A 147 8.56 8.32 20.24
CA PHE A 147 8.61 7.22 19.26
C PHE A 147 9.82 7.31 18.32
N ILE A 148 10.22 8.52 17.89
CA ILE A 148 11.35 8.68 16.95
C ILE A 148 12.73 8.68 17.62
N GLN A 149 12.79 8.83 18.95
CA GLN A 149 14.04 8.90 19.72
C GLN A 149 15.00 7.70 19.51
N PRO A 150 14.54 6.43 19.48
CA PRO A 150 15.43 5.28 19.29
C PRO A 150 16.00 5.17 17.87
N PHE A 151 15.44 5.89 16.88
CA PHE A 151 15.90 5.79 15.50
C PHE A 151 17.22 6.55 15.27
N PRO A 152 18.06 6.15 14.30
CA PRO A 152 19.26 6.91 13.96
C PRO A 152 18.95 8.26 13.28
N PHE A 153 19.90 9.20 13.31
CA PHE A 153 19.65 10.63 13.01
C PHE A 153 19.07 10.90 11.60
N TRP A 154 19.50 10.16 10.57
CA TRP A 154 18.99 10.25 9.21
C TRP A 154 17.49 9.88 9.08
N ILE A 155 17.01 8.92 9.88
CA ILE A 155 15.60 8.54 9.93
C ILE A 155 14.81 9.65 10.66
N ARG A 156 15.30 10.13 11.81
CA ARG A 156 14.70 11.27 12.52
C ARG A 156 14.58 12.49 11.62
N TRP A 157 15.64 12.82 10.87
CA TRP A 157 15.64 13.91 9.91
C TRP A 157 14.59 13.71 8.79
N SER A 158 14.47 12.48 8.28
CA SER A 158 13.49 12.15 7.24
C SER A 158 12.05 12.27 7.73
N ILE A 159 11.76 11.78 8.94
CA ILE A 159 10.43 11.88 9.56
C ILE A 159 10.06 13.34 9.81
N ASN A 160 10.97 14.13 10.38
CA ASN A 160 10.73 15.56 10.62
C ASN A 160 10.53 16.36 9.32
N ARG A 161 11.25 15.99 8.25
CA ARG A 161 11.05 16.61 6.92
C ARG A 161 9.69 16.26 6.32
N TYR A 162 9.24 15.02 6.51
CA TYR A 162 7.93 14.56 6.06
C TYR A 162 6.80 15.25 6.83
N ARG A 163 6.92 15.34 8.16
CA ARG A 163 6.01 16.05 9.07
C ARG A 163 5.82 17.52 8.69
N ASN A 164 6.90 18.21 8.28
CA ASN A 164 6.82 19.61 7.87
C ASN A 164 6.18 19.82 6.48
N LYS A 165 6.12 18.78 5.64
CA LYS A 165 5.49 18.85 4.31
C LYS A 165 4.00 18.53 4.31
N GLU A 166 3.54 17.67 5.22
CA GLU A 166 2.19 17.09 5.18
C GLU A 166 1.23 17.64 6.25
N LYS A 167 1.42 18.87 6.72
CA LYS A 167 0.58 19.47 7.79
C LYS A 167 -0.94 19.52 7.49
N ASN A 168 -1.39 19.25 6.26
CA ASN A 168 -2.76 19.52 5.81
C ASN A 168 -3.57 18.32 5.29
N SER A 169 -3.03 17.09 5.22
CA SER A 169 -3.81 15.96 4.67
C SER A 169 -3.86 14.77 5.63
N ARG A 170 -5.06 14.53 6.16
CA ARG A 170 -5.38 13.40 7.05
C ARG A 170 -5.19 12.02 6.39
N GLN A 171 -5.07 11.96 5.05
CA GLN A 171 -5.14 10.72 4.27
C GLN A 171 -3.83 10.29 3.62
N ASP A 172 -2.72 11.00 3.82
CA ASP A 172 -1.48 10.76 3.06
C ASP A 172 -0.88 9.37 3.27
N GLY A 173 -1.02 8.81 4.48
CA GLY A 173 -0.67 7.43 4.78
C GLY A 173 -1.45 6.40 3.96
N TYR A 174 -2.69 6.71 3.57
CA TYR A 174 -3.51 5.84 2.71
C TYR A 174 -3.21 6.04 1.22
N HIS A 175 -2.91 7.28 0.81
CA HIS A 175 -2.52 7.58 -0.57
C HIS A 175 -1.27 6.84 -1.01
N ALA A 176 -0.26 6.73 -0.14
CA ALA A 176 0.95 5.99 -0.44
C ALA A 176 0.70 4.48 -0.63
N ALA A 177 -0.17 3.87 0.18
CA ALA A 177 -0.57 2.47 0.02
C ALA A 177 -1.34 2.25 -1.29
N ILE A 178 -2.30 3.12 -1.61
CA ILE A 178 -3.09 3.05 -2.85
C ILE A 178 -2.24 3.27 -4.08
N LYS A 179 -1.29 4.22 -4.04
CA LYS A 179 -0.35 4.43 -5.14
C LYS A 179 0.48 3.17 -5.39
N ALA A 180 0.98 2.53 -4.33
CA ALA A 180 1.70 1.26 -4.46
C ALA A 180 0.80 0.16 -5.05
N TYR A 181 -0.45 0.06 -4.60
CA TYR A 181 -1.42 -0.89 -5.13
C TYR A 181 -1.73 -0.68 -6.63
N LEU A 182 -1.94 0.56 -7.06
CA LEU A 182 -2.19 0.88 -8.47
C LEU A 182 -0.98 0.55 -9.36
N TRP A 183 0.23 0.85 -8.89
CA TRP A 183 1.45 0.45 -9.59
C TRP A 183 1.61 -1.07 -9.67
N GLN A 184 1.30 -1.80 -8.59
CA GLN A 184 1.28 -3.27 -8.61
C GLN A 184 0.33 -3.80 -9.69
N ILE A 185 -0.91 -3.29 -9.75
CA ILE A 185 -1.89 -3.69 -10.78
C ILE A 185 -1.33 -3.39 -12.17
N HIS A 186 -0.80 -2.19 -12.38
CA HIS A 186 -0.27 -1.77 -13.67
C HIS A 186 0.84 -2.71 -14.16
N PHE A 187 1.82 -3.03 -13.32
CA PHE A 187 2.91 -3.95 -13.69
C PHE A 187 2.44 -5.40 -13.84
N THR A 188 1.46 -5.84 -13.04
CA THR A 188 0.86 -7.19 -13.20
C THR A 188 0.10 -7.31 -14.53
N PHE A 189 -0.55 -6.23 -14.96
CA PHE A 189 -1.18 -6.15 -16.28
C PHE A 189 -0.15 -6.21 -17.40
N LEU A 190 0.94 -5.44 -17.31
CA LEU A 190 2.04 -5.49 -18.29
C LEU A 190 2.73 -6.86 -18.34
N GLN A 191 2.91 -7.52 -17.20
CA GLN A 191 3.40 -8.90 -17.11
C GLN A 191 2.50 -9.86 -17.89
N SER A 192 1.20 -9.79 -17.65
CA SER A 192 0.17 -10.60 -18.33
C SER A 192 0.16 -10.33 -19.83
N LEU A 193 0.17 -9.07 -20.24
CA LEU A 193 0.19 -8.68 -21.64
C LEU A 193 1.42 -9.22 -22.35
N SER A 194 2.60 -9.08 -21.74
CA SER A 194 3.86 -9.59 -22.31
C SER A 194 3.84 -11.11 -22.45
N PHE A 195 3.28 -11.83 -21.47
CA PHE A 195 3.15 -13.29 -21.53
C PHE A 195 2.15 -13.74 -22.62
N ILE A 196 1.01 -13.05 -22.75
CA ILE A 196 0.05 -13.32 -23.82
C ILE A 196 0.65 -13.02 -25.19
N SER A 197 1.37 -11.90 -25.33
CA SER A 197 2.10 -11.57 -26.56
C SER A 197 3.13 -12.64 -26.91
N PHE A 198 3.84 -13.20 -25.92
CA PHE A 198 4.73 -14.33 -26.13
C PHE A 198 3.98 -15.54 -26.72
N LEU A 199 2.81 -15.91 -26.18
CA LEU A 199 2.03 -17.04 -26.68
C LEU A 199 1.53 -16.80 -28.12
N LEU A 200 1.00 -15.61 -28.40
CA LEU A 200 0.48 -15.25 -29.71
C LEU A 200 1.59 -15.20 -30.76
N LEU A 201 2.73 -14.58 -30.44
CA LEU A 201 3.88 -14.50 -31.34
C LEU A 201 4.49 -15.89 -31.56
N GLY A 202 4.61 -16.70 -30.50
CA GLY A 202 5.07 -18.08 -30.61
C GLY A 202 4.18 -18.90 -31.55
N GLY A 203 2.86 -18.80 -31.41
CA GLY A 203 1.92 -19.45 -32.33
C GLY A 203 2.02 -18.92 -33.76
N TRP A 204 2.13 -17.60 -33.93
CA TRP A 204 2.26 -16.96 -35.24
C TRP A 204 3.53 -17.43 -35.98
N PHE A 205 4.69 -17.40 -35.31
CA PHE A 205 5.96 -17.85 -35.90
C PHE A 205 6.04 -19.36 -36.10
N ALA A 206 5.25 -20.15 -35.36
CA ALA A 206 5.17 -21.61 -35.56
C ALA A 206 4.28 -22.00 -36.75
N ILE A 207 3.24 -21.22 -37.05
CA ILE A 207 2.29 -21.47 -38.15
C ILE A 207 2.76 -20.81 -39.45
N GLY A 208 3.37 -19.62 -39.35
CA GLY A 208 3.93 -18.90 -40.48
C GLY A 208 5.27 -19.50 -40.93
N LEU A 209 5.22 -20.25 -42.03
CA LEU A 209 6.36 -20.58 -42.90
C LEU A 209 7.18 -19.33 -43.26
#